data_AF-A0A7X8WYM9-F1
#
_entry.id   AF-A0A7X8WYM9-F1
#
_cell.length_a   1.000
_cell.length_b   1.000
_cell.length_c   1.000
_cell.angle_alpha   90.00
_cell.angle_beta   90.00
_cell.angle_gamma   90.00
#
_symmetry.space_group_name_H-M   'P 1'
#
loop_
_entity.id
_entity.type
_entity.pdbx_description
1 polymer ?
#
loop_
_entity_poly.entity_id
_entity_poly.type
_entity_poly.pdbx_seq_one_letter_code
_entity_poly.pdbx_strand_id
1 'polypeptide(L)'
;MAELKSIISLLQVILEDPWLLSFAGIWLIGYLLKEHSPLNNNLIPWVISIVGSLLGFLLIQSTLKGIIIGALIGYIQIGFYEHIKATLKLIKGG
;
A
#
# COMPACT_ATOMS: atom_id res chain seq x y z
N MET A 1 27.66 -8.16 -0.46
CA MET A 1 27.43 -7.56 0.87
C MET A 1 26.95 -6.10 0.80
N ALA A 2 27.45 -5.27 -0.12
CA ALA A 2 27.01 -3.88 -0.25
C ALA A 2 25.51 -3.73 -0.57
N GLU A 3 24.96 -4.58 -1.44
CA GLU A 3 23.54 -4.54 -1.79
C GLU A 3 22.62 -4.97 -0.65
N LEU A 4 23.01 -6.00 0.11
CA LEU A 4 22.24 -6.43 1.28
C LEU A 4 22.18 -5.33 2.34
N LYS A 5 23.29 -4.63 2.59
CA LYS A 5 23.30 -3.46 3.48
C LYS A 5 22.39 -2.34 2.97
N SER A 6 22.40 -2.08 1.66
CA SER A 6 21.53 -1.08 1.03
C SER A 6 20.04 -1.38 1.22
N ILE A 7 19.64 -2.65 0.99
CA ILE A 7 18.27 -3.13 1.19
C ILE A 7 17.87 -3.01 2.67
N ILE A 8 18.76 -3.37 3.59
CA ILE A 8 18.51 -3.26 5.03
C ILE A 8 18.34 -1.79 5.46
N SER A 9 19.17 -0.87 4.95
CA SER A 9 19.02 0.56 5.24
C SER A 9 17.72 1.14 4.68
N LEU A 10 17.29 0.71 3.48
CA LEU A 10 15.98 1.09 2.95
C LEU A 10 14.83 0.56 3.81
N LEU A 11 14.92 -0.68 4.28
CA LEU A 11 13.95 -1.26 5.21
C LEU A 11 13.90 -0.50 6.53
N GLN A 12 15.04 -0.07 7.08
CA GLN A 12 15.07 0.76 8.29
C GLN A 12 14.37 2.10 8.06
N VAL A 13 14.61 2.78 6.95
CA VAL A 13 13.92 4.03 6.62
C VAL A 13 12.41 3.83 6.52
N ILE A 14 11.96 2.72 5.92
CA ILE A 14 10.54 2.38 5.81
C ILE A 14 9.93 2.07 7.19
N LEU A 15 10.70 1.43 8.09
CA LEU A 15 10.24 1.08 9.43
C LEU A 15 10.23 2.28 10.39
N GLU A 16 11.14 3.24 10.20
CA GLU A 16 11.27 4.44 11.03
C GLU A 16 10.24 5.53 10.66
N ASP A 17 9.79 5.58 9.40
CA ASP A 17 8.76 6.51 8.96
C ASP A 17 7.35 5.87 9.04
N PRO A 18 6.47 6.34 9.95
CA PRO A 18 5.12 5.81 10.10
C PRO A 18 4.28 5.88 8.82
N TRP A 19 4.56 6.84 7.93
CA TRP A 19 3.90 6.99 6.64
C TRP A 19 4.31 5.90 5.67
N LEU A 20 5.61 5.66 5.53
CA LEU A 20 6.14 4.62 4.66
C LEU A 20 5.77 3.23 5.18
N LEU A 21 5.80 3.03 6.49
CA LEU A 21 5.35 1.80 7.14
C LEU A 21 3.89 1.51 6.81
N SER A 22 3.03 2.52 6.94
CA SER A 22 1.60 2.39 6.66
C SER A 22 1.33 2.16 5.18
N PHE A 23 2.09 2.84 4.32
CA PHE A 23 2.05 2.59 2.88
C PHE A 23 2.42 1.13 2.56
N ALA A 24 3.57 0.65 3.05
CA ALA A 24 4.01 -0.73 2.84
C ALA A 24 3.01 -1.75 3.42
N GLY A 25 2.43 -1.46 4.59
CA GLY A 25 1.43 -2.29 5.24
C GLY A 25 0.13 -2.42 4.42
N ILE A 26 -0.43 -1.29 3.97
CA ILE A 26 -1.66 -1.31 3.14
C ILE A 26 -1.38 -2.01 1.81
N TRP A 27 -0.20 -1.80 1.22
CA TRP A 27 0.20 -2.48 -0.01
C TRP A 27 0.30 -4.00 0.18
N LEU A 28 0.91 -4.46 1.27
CA LEU A 28 1.00 -5.88 1.62
C LEU A 28 -0.39 -6.49 1.87
N ILE A 29 -1.26 -5.79 2.60
CA ILE A 29 -2.65 -6.23 2.84
C ILE A 29 -3.39 -6.36 1.50
N GLY A 30 -3.27 -5.37 0.61
CA GLY A 30 -3.88 -5.41 -0.70
C GLY A 30 -3.40 -6.56 -1.57
N TYR A 31 -2.10 -6.87 -1.51
CA TYR A 31 -1.53 -8.05 -2.18
C TYR A 31 -2.08 -9.36 -1.62
N LEU A 32 -2.07 -9.54 -0.29
CA LEU A 32 -2.58 -10.75 0.37
C LEU A 32 -4.07 -10.95 0.11
N LEU A 33 -4.87 -9.88 0.13
CA LEU A 33 -6.30 -9.94 -0.18
C LEU A 33 -6.56 -10.37 -1.63
N LYS A 34 -5.68 -10.02 -2.58
CA LYS A 34 -5.88 -10.35 -3.99
C LYS A 34 -5.38 -11.75 -4.37
N GLU A 35 -4.29 -12.21 -3.77
CA GLU A 35 -3.66 -13.50 -4.08
C GLU A 35 -4.13 -14.65 -3.17
N HIS A 36 -4.53 -14.36 -1.93
CA HIS A 36 -4.79 -15.39 -0.93
C HIS A 36 -6.17 -15.32 -0.26
N SER A 37 -7.00 -14.32 -0.60
CA SER A 37 -8.36 -14.23 -0.07
C SER A 37 -9.41 -14.66 -1.11
N PRO A 38 -10.50 -15.35 -0.70
CA PRO A 38 -11.65 -15.58 -1.55
C PRO A 38 -12.54 -14.31 -1.72
N LEU A 39 -12.09 -13.16 -1.24
CA LEU A 39 -12.81 -11.90 -1.35
C LEU A 39 -13.04 -11.52 -2.82
N ASN A 40 -14.25 -11.05 -3.11
CA ASN A 40 -14.58 -10.51 -4.43
C ASN A 40 -13.60 -9.38 -4.77
N ASN A 41 -12.94 -9.46 -5.92
CA ASN A 41 -11.99 -8.47 -6.40
C ASN A 41 -12.56 -7.05 -6.45
N ASN A 42 -13.89 -6.90 -6.56
CA ASN A 42 -14.56 -5.60 -6.52
C ASN A 42 -14.65 -4.99 -5.10
N LEU A 43 -14.48 -5.79 -4.04
CA LEU A 43 -14.51 -5.34 -2.64
C LEU A 43 -13.12 -5.00 -2.10
N ILE A 44 -12.06 -5.56 -2.67
CA ILE A 44 -10.67 -5.31 -2.25
C ILE A 44 -10.32 -3.81 -2.27
N PRO A 45 -10.68 -3.02 -3.30
CA PRO A 45 -10.43 -1.57 -3.31
C PRO A 45 -11.09 -0.85 -2.13
N TRP A 46 -12.32 -1.23 -1.78
CA TRP A 46 -13.04 -0.63 -0.65
C TRP A 46 -12.39 -0.96 0.69
N VAL A 47 -11.95 -2.20 0.87
CA VAL A 47 -11.23 -2.63 2.08
C VAL A 47 -9.90 -1.88 2.21
N ILE A 48 -9.13 -1.77 1.12
CA ILE A 48 -7.87 -1.02 1.09
C ILE A 48 -8.11 0.46 1.41
N SER A 49 -9.14 1.08 0.82
CA SER A 49 -9.49 2.48 1.11
C SER A 49 -9.89 2.69 2.58
N ILE A 50 -10.71 1.80 3.16
CA ILE A 50 -11.11 1.91 4.58
C ILE A 50 -9.89 1.78 5.50
N VAL A 51 -9.04 0.78 5.26
CA VAL A 51 -7.82 0.56 6.04
C VAL A 51 -6.86 1.75 5.89
N GLY A 52 -6.69 2.28 4.67
CA GLY A 52 -5.85 3.45 4.41
C GLY A 52 -6.38 4.74 5.04
N SER A 53 -7.69 4.96 5.03
CA SER A 53 -8.32 6.10 5.72
C SER A 53 -8.17 6.02 7.24
N LEU A 54 -8.34 4.83 7.83
CA LEU A 54 -8.15 4.63 9.27
C LEU A 54 -6.69 4.85 9.68
N LEU A 55 -5.73 4.35 8.89
CA LEU A 55 -4.31 4.58 9.14
C LEU A 55 -3.95 6.06 8.97
N GLY A 56 -4.42 6.73 7.92
CA GLY A 56 -4.19 8.17 7.74
C GLY A 56 -4.79 9.03 8.85
N PHE A 57 -5.94 8.64 9.40
CA PHE A 57 -6.54 9.29 10.57
C PHE A 57 -5.67 9.13 11.83
N LEU A 58 -5.20 7.92 12.10
CA LEU A 58 -4.36 7.63 13.26
C LEU A 58 -2.99 8.33 13.17
N LEU A 59 -2.43 8.47 11.97
CA LEU A 59 -1.12 9.06 11.74
C LEU A 59 -1.14 10.60 11.68
N ILE A 60 -2.19 11.22 11.12
CA ILE A 60 -2.35 12.69 11.07
C ILE A 60 -3.27 13.15 12.19
N GLN A 61 -2.83 12.91 13.43
CA GLN A 61 -3.36 13.57 14.63
C GLN A 61 -4.90 13.55 14.75
N SER A 62 -5.58 12.51 14.26
CA SER A 62 -7.04 12.41 14.28
C SER A 62 -7.77 13.58 13.59
N THR A 63 -7.17 14.17 12.55
CA THR A 63 -7.75 15.31 11.83
C THR A 63 -8.52 14.88 10.59
N LEU A 64 -9.53 15.67 10.20
CA LEU A 64 -10.30 15.45 8.96
C LEU A 64 -9.39 15.41 7.71
N LYS A 65 -8.33 16.21 7.71
CA LYS A 65 -7.30 16.22 6.66
C LYS A 65 -6.55 14.88 6.60
N GLY A 66 -6.34 14.25 7.75
CA GLY A 66 -5.76 12.91 7.87
C GLY A 66 -6.52 11.82 7.15
N ILE A 67 -7.85 11.84 7.31
CA ILE A 67 -8.75 10.89 6.65
C ILE A 67 -8.67 11.06 5.12
N ILE A 68 -8.68 12.30 4.63
CA ILE A 68 -8.65 12.62 3.20
C ILE A 68 -7.31 12.19 2.58
N ILE A 69 -6.20 12.51 3.24
CA ILE A 69 -4.86 12.13 2.76
C ILE A 69 -4.69 10.60 2.80
N GLY A 70 -5.15 9.93 3.87
CA GLY A 70 -5.15 8.47 3.96
C GLY A 70 -6.02 7.80 2.88
N ALA A 71 -7.19 8.37 2.60
CA ALA A 71 -8.07 7.90 1.53
C ALA A 71 -7.41 8.04 0.15
N LEU A 72 -6.77 9.19 -0.11
CA LEU A 72 -6.02 9.45 -1.35
C LEU A 72 -4.84 8.50 -1.52
N ILE A 73 -4.08 8.24 -0.46
CA ILE A 73 -2.96 7.29 -0.49
C ILE A 73 -3.46 5.87 -0.79
N GLY A 74 -4.54 5.42 -0.13
CA GLY A 74 -5.16 4.13 -0.42
C GLY A 74 -5.67 4.03 -1.86
N TYR A 75 -6.25 5.11 -2.40
CA TYR A 75 -6.70 5.18 -3.79
C TYR A 75 -5.53 5.13 -4.79
N ILE A 76 -4.46 5.90 -4.53
CA ILE A 76 -3.24 5.88 -5.33
C ILE A 76 -2.64 4.46 -5.33
N GLN A 77 -2.66 3.75 -4.21
CA GLN A 77 -2.18 2.37 -4.15
C GLN A 77 -2.97 1.41 -5.03
N ILE A 78 -4.28 1.56 -5.12
CA ILE A 78 -5.11 0.73 -6.01
C ILE A 78 -4.72 1.00 -7.47
N GLY A 79 -4.57 2.27 -7.87
CA GLY A 79 -4.13 2.64 -9.21
C GLY A 79 -2.70 2.20 -9.52
N PHE A 80 -1.79 2.30 -8.55
CA PHE A 80 -0.41 1.87 -8.66
C PHE A 80 -0.31 0.34 -8.75
N TYR A 81 -1.16 -0.39 -8.02
CA TYR A 81 -1.27 -1.84 -8.11
C TYR A 81 -1.72 -2.29 -9.50
N GLU A 82 -2.77 -1.67 -10.05
CA GLU A 82 -3.25 -1.92 -11.43
C GLU A 82 -2.15 -1.64 -12.45
N HIS A 83 -1.41 -0.53 -12.28
CA HIS A 83 -0.30 -0.14 -13.14
C HIS A 83 0.89 -1.13 -13.09
N ILE A 84 1.28 -1.57 -11.89
CA ILE A 84 2.32 -2.60 -11.71
C ILE A 84 1.86 -3.92 -12.34
N LYS A 85 0.60 -4.32 -12.13
CA LYS A 85 0.06 -5.55 -12.71
C LYS A 85 0.05 -5.49 -14.24
N ALA A 86 -0.35 -4.37 -14.82
CA ALA A 86 -0.30 -4.15 -16.26
C ALA A 86 1.14 -4.23 -16.79
N THR A 87 2.07 -3.57 -16.10
CA THR A 87 3.50 -3.59 -16.44
C THR A 87 4.10 -5.00 -16.34
N LEU A 88 3.78 -5.75 -15.27
CA LEU A 88 4.20 -7.15 -15.11
C LEU A 88 3.64 -8.06 -16.20
N LYS A 89 2.39 -7.81 -16.63
CA LYS A 89 1.75 -8.56 -17.72
C LYS A 89 2.44 -8.29 -19.06
N LEU A 90 2.83 -7.04 -19.32
CA LEU A 90 3.62 -6.66 -20.50
C LEU A 90 5.02 -7.29 -20.49
N ILE A 91 5.68 -7.34 -19.33
CA ILE A 91 7.03 -7.92 -19.18
C ILE A 91 7.00 -9.46 -19.30
N LYS A 92 5.94 -10.12 -18.83
CA LYS A 92 5.79 -11.59 -18.95
C LYS A 92 5.41 -12.08 -20.36
N GLY A 93 5.35 -11.19 -21.34
CA GLY A 93 4.92 -11.49 -22.70
C GLY A 93 3.41 -11.39 -22.82
N GLY A 94 2.94 -10.25 -23.31
CA GLY A 94 1.69 -10.18 -24.05
C GLY A 94 1.83 -10.84 -25.42
#